data_AF-A0A534THB7-F1
#
_entry.id   AF-A0A534THB7-F1
#
_cell.length_a   1.000
_cell.length_b   1.000
_cell.length_c   1.000
_cell.angle_alpha   90.00
_cell.angle_beta   90.00
_cell.angle_gamma   90.00
#
_symmetry.space_group_name_H-M   'P 1'
#
loop_
_entity.id
_entity.type
_entity.pdbx_description
1 polymer ?
#
loop_
_entity_poly.entity_id
_entity_poly.type
_entity_poly.pdbx_seq_one_letter_code
_entity_poly.pdbx_strand_id
1 'polypeptide(L)'
;MTATGKAYIPLALGLLCGAGRARASGLNISPVQVWLTPEASKSLLTLRNEGPDDERYQVSVMSWDEDARTGMKLAPTEEIIVFPIILELKVGETRSLRVGSLVPFGPIEKTYRVFLEELPAAEKPQVRSTVRVLTRVGIPVFLAPVKSLEDHKLSALSLGGGGAAVDVQNTGNVHLRVDSVRLEGFAQGGEKLFEKQAQGWYVLAGGHRRYELEVPKDACAKVRRLVVSVKTDKEQVLQEPLDTPGGACHT
;
A
#
# COMPACT_ATOMS: atom_id res chain seq x y z
N MET A 1 9.63 -21.68 74.51
CA MET A 1 8.89 -20.63 73.77
C MET A 1 8.56 -21.20 72.40
N THR A 2 7.26 -21.42 72.18
CA THR A 2 6.66 -22.08 71.01
C THR A 2 6.55 -21.12 69.82
N ALA A 3 6.94 -21.57 68.63
CA ALA A 3 6.64 -20.86 67.38
C ALA A 3 6.05 -21.87 66.38
N THR A 4 4.72 -21.90 66.33
CA THR A 4 3.92 -22.65 65.35
C THR A 4 3.70 -21.76 64.12
N GLY A 5 4.37 -22.08 63.01
CA GLY A 5 4.18 -21.40 61.72
C GLY A 5 2.94 -21.93 61.00
N LYS A 6 1.94 -21.06 60.76
CA LYS A 6 0.80 -21.33 59.88
C LYS A 6 1.22 -21.20 58.42
N ALA A 7 1.06 -22.27 57.64
CA ALA A 7 1.23 -22.22 56.19
C ALA A 7 -0.09 -21.79 55.52
N TYR A 8 -0.05 -20.68 54.77
CA TYR A 8 -1.15 -20.23 53.92
C TYR A 8 -0.89 -20.70 52.50
N ILE A 9 -1.84 -21.44 51.91
CA ILE A 9 -1.83 -21.82 50.49
C ILE A 9 -2.48 -20.68 49.71
N PRO A 10 -1.77 -19.96 48.82
CA PRO A 10 -2.42 -18.97 47.96
C PRO A 10 -3.12 -19.70 46.81
N LEU A 11 -4.45 -19.51 46.73
CA LEU A 11 -5.29 -19.92 45.61
C LEU A 11 -4.98 -19.00 44.42
N ALA A 12 -4.16 -19.47 43.48
CA ALA A 12 -3.89 -18.75 42.24
C ALA A 12 -5.10 -18.85 41.29
N LEU A 13 -5.87 -17.76 41.21
CA LEU A 13 -6.97 -17.61 40.27
C LEU A 13 -6.40 -17.37 38.87
N GLY A 14 -6.31 -18.42 38.07
CA GLY A 14 -5.82 -18.36 36.69
C GLY A 14 -6.78 -17.58 35.79
N LEU A 15 -6.38 -16.36 35.41
CA LEU A 15 -7.05 -15.57 34.39
C LEU A 15 -6.78 -16.22 33.02
N LEU A 16 -7.70 -17.07 32.53
CA LEU A 16 -7.67 -17.54 31.15
C LEU A 16 -8.02 -16.35 30.23
N CYS A 17 -7.00 -15.61 29.80
CA CYS A 17 -7.09 -14.77 28.63
C CYS A 17 -7.33 -15.67 27.42
N GLY A 18 -8.59 -15.79 26.99
CA GLY A 18 -8.95 -16.39 25.71
C GLY A 18 -8.31 -15.57 24.60
N ALA A 19 -7.17 -16.04 24.09
CA ALA A 19 -6.59 -15.53 22.86
C ALA A 19 -7.59 -15.80 21.73
N GLY A 20 -8.41 -14.81 21.40
CA GLY A 20 -9.17 -14.81 20.16
C GLY A 20 -8.16 -14.91 19.03
N ARG A 21 -8.09 -16.08 18.38
CA ARG A 21 -7.32 -16.24 17.15
C ARG A 21 -8.00 -15.36 16.11
N ALA A 22 -7.43 -14.19 15.87
CA ALA A 22 -7.77 -13.40 14.70
C ALA A 22 -7.54 -14.30 13.47
N ARG A 23 -8.63 -14.67 12.78
CA ARG A 23 -8.56 -15.48 11.57
C ARG A 23 -8.37 -14.52 10.41
N ALA A 24 -7.15 -14.47 9.89
CA ALA A 24 -6.90 -13.87 8.58
C ALA A 24 -7.49 -14.80 7.50
N SER A 25 -8.15 -14.23 6.48
CA SER A 25 -8.49 -15.00 5.28
C SER A 25 -7.21 -15.52 4.64
N GLY A 26 -7.20 -16.80 4.25
CA GLY A 26 -6.03 -17.50 3.74
C GLY A 26 -5.88 -17.40 2.22
N LEU A 27 -6.43 -16.36 1.59
CA LEU A 27 -6.35 -16.22 0.15
C LEU A 27 -4.93 -15.85 -0.32
N ASN A 28 -4.30 -16.76 -1.06
CA ASN A 28 -3.06 -16.53 -1.77
C ASN A 28 -3.34 -16.13 -3.22
N ILE A 29 -2.68 -15.07 -3.69
CA ILE A 29 -2.88 -14.47 -5.03
C ILE A 29 -1.52 -14.36 -5.71
N SER A 30 -1.44 -14.85 -6.96
CA SER A 30 -0.24 -14.72 -7.77
C SER A 30 -0.56 -14.49 -9.26
N PRO A 31 0.04 -13.49 -9.91
CA PRO A 31 0.90 -12.43 -9.35
C PRO A 31 0.12 -11.40 -8.51
N VAL A 32 0.83 -10.59 -7.73
CA VAL A 32 0.25 -9.49 -6.92
C VAL A 32 -0.06 -8.23 -7.73
N GLN A 33 0.33 -8.21 -9.01
CA GLN A 33 0.05 -7.17 -9.99
C GLN A 33 0.01 -7.79 -11.39
N VAL A 34 -0.80 -7.22 -12.28
CA VAL A 34 -0.94 -7.70 -13.66
C VAL A 34 -0.40 -6.66 -14.62
N TRP A 35 0.41 -7.12 -15.56
CA TRP A 35 0.88 -6.34 -16.70
C TRP A 35 0.28 -6.92 -17.98
N LEU A 36 -0.37 -6.07 -18.75
CA LEU A 36 -0.87 -6.38 -20.08
C LEU A 36 -0.05 -5.55 -21.08
N THR A 37 0.49 -6.18 -22.12
CA THR A 37 1.32 -5.54 -23.14
C THR A 37 0.77 -5.78 -24.53
N PRO A 38 1.22 -5.04 -25.57
CA PRO A 38 0.82 -5.29 -26.95
C PRO A 38 1.00 -6.75 -27.41
N GLU A 39 2.02 -7.43 -26.90
CA GLU A 39 2.34 -8.84 -27.19
C GLU A 39 1.55 -9.82 -26.33
N ALA A 40 1.12 -9.39 -25.13
CA ALA A 40 0.43 -10.20 -24.13
C ALA A 40 -0.77 -9.44 -23.54
N SER A 41 -1.86 -9.36 -24.31
CA SER A 41 -3.08 -8.63 -23.91
C SER A 41 -3.99 -9.38 -22.93
N LYS A 42 -3.56 -10.56 -22.48
CA LYS A 42 -4.27 -11.42 -21.53
C LYS A 42 -3.28 -11.94 -20.49
N SER A 43 -3.75 -12.08 -19.25
CA SER A 43 -2.98 -12.63 -18.14
C SER A 43 -3.85 -13.54 -17.27
N LEU A 44 -3.17 -14.37 -16.48
CA LEU A 44 -3.78 -15.33 -15.58
C LEU A 44 -3.38 -15.00 -14.14
N LEU A 45 -4.37 -14.72 -13.32
CA LEU A 45 -4.24 -14.63 -11.86
C LEU A 45 -4.57 -15.99 -11.26
N THR A 46 -3.69 -16.52 -10.43
CA THR A 46 -3.89 -17.75 -9.67
C THR A 46 -4.33 -17.40 -8.26
N LEU A 47 -5.43 -18.00 -7.83
CA LEU A 47 -6.06 -17.79 -6.53
C LEU A 47 -6.09 -19.13 -5.80
N ARG A 48 -5.54 -19.18 -4.58
CA ARG A 48 -5.51 -20.38 -3.76
C ARG A 48 -6.08 -20.09 -2.39
N ASN A 49 -7.03 -20.91 -1.95
CA ASN A 49 -7.57 -20.81 -0.60
C ASN A 49 -6.70 -21.64 0.36
N GLU A 50 -5.89 -20.98 1.16
CA GLU A 50 -5.10 -21.56 2.25
C GLU A 50 -5.80 -21.39 3.61
N GLY A 51 -7.04 -20.90 3.59
CA GLY A 51 -7.90 -20.71 4.74
C GLY A 51 -8.54 -22.03 5.21
N PRO A 52 -9.19 -22.00 6.38
CA PRO A 52 -9.79 -23.18 6.99
C PRO A 52 -11.21 -23.52 6.50
N ASP A 53 -11.83 -22.63 5.72
CA ASP A 53 -13.22 -22.72 5.26
C ASP A 53 -13.29 -22.52 3.74
N ASP A 54 -14.35 -23.03 3.09
CA ASP A 54 -14.63 -22.72 1.70
C ASP A 54 -14.99 -21.24 1.54
N GLU A 55 -14.41 -20.58 0.54
CA GLU A 55 -14.55 -19.15 0.30
C GLU A 55 -15.16 -18.89 -1.07
N ARG A 56 -15.99 -17.85 -1.16
CA ARG A 56 -16.59 -17.43 -2.43
C ARG A 56 -16.26 -15.97 -2.67
N TYR A 57 -15.91 -15.64 -3.90
CA TYR A 57 -15.46 -14.30 -4.28
C TYR A 57 -16.30 -13.76 -5.43
N GLN A 58 -16.61 -12.48 -5.35
CA GLN A 58 -17.08 -11.67 -6.48
C GLN A 58 -15.90 -10.84 -7.01
N VAL A 59 -15.78 -10.80 -8.33
CA VAL A 59 -14.74 -10.06 -9.04
C VAL A 59 -15.36 -8.86 -9.73
N SER A 60 -14.73 -7.69 -9.57
CA SER A 60 -15.09 -6.47 -10.30
C SER A 60 -13.85 -5.75 -10.80
N VAL A 61 -14.02 -4.87 -11.80
CA VAL A 61 -12.93 -4.07 -12.36
C VAL A 61 -13.30 -2.61 -12.34
N MET A 62 -12.34 -1.76 -11.94
CA MET A 62 -12.48 -0.31 -11.94
C MET A 62 -11.29 0.29 -12.66
N SER A 63 -11.48 1.38 -13.41
CA SER A 63 -10.35 2.24 -13.77
C SER A 63 -9.81 2.89 -12.51
N TRP A 64 -8.50 3.13 -12.51
CA TRP A 64 -7.80 3.71 -11.38
C TRP A 64 -7.08 4.97 -11.85
N ASP A 65 -7.33 6.04 -11.11
CA ASP A 65 -6.66 7.32 -11.24
C ASP A 65 -6.26 7.81 -9.83
N GLU A 66 -5.48 8.88 -9.76
CA GLU A 66 -5.09 9.50 -8.50
C GLU A 66 -5.45 10.98 -8.49
N ASP A 67 -6.09 11.41 -7.40
CA ASP A 67 -6.29 12.81 -7.09
C ASP A 67 -5.28 13.24 -6.02
N ALA A 68 -4.63 14.38 -6.24
CA ALA A 68 -3.61 14.91 -5.35
C ALA A 68 -4.10 15.18 -3.91
N ARG A 69 -5.41 15.35 -3.71
CA ARG A 69 -6.03 15.64 -2.41
C ARG A 69 -6.77 14.44 -1.81
N THR A 70 -7.54 13.71 -2.61
CA THR A 70 -8.38 12.62 -2.11
C THR A 70 -7.75 11.23 -2.27
N GLY A 71 -6.60 11.13 -2.94
CA GLY A 71 -5.90 9.87 -3.16
C GLY A 71 -6.51 9.05 -4.30
N MET A 72 -6.66 7.74 -4.09
CA MET A 72 -7.14 6.82 -5.12
C MET A 72 -8.56 7.17 -5.59
N LYS A 73 -8.72 7.35 -6.90
CA LYS A 73 -10.01 7.54 -7.56
C LYS A 73 -10.32 6.31 -8.41
N LEU A 74 -11.53 5.78 -8.25
CA LEU A 74 -12.01 4.60 -8.95
C LEU A 74 -13.27 4.92 -9.74
N ALA A 75 -13.37 4.46 -10.98
CA ALA A 75 -14.58 4.57 -11.77
C ALA A 75 -14.92 3.23 -12.47
N PRO A 76 -16.21 2.95 -12.72
CA PRO A 76 -16.59 1.79 -13.53
C PRO A 76 -15.94 1.82 -14.91
N THR A 77 -15.60 0.65 -15.44
CA THR A 77 -14.96 0.51 -16.75
C THR A 77 -15.35 -0.81 -17.41
N GLU A 78 -15.34 -0.81 -18.74
CA GLU A 78 -15.49 -2.01 -19.57
C GLU A 78 -14.23 -2.27 -20.41
N GLU A 79 -13.14 -1.52 -20.19
CA GLU A 79 -11.91 -1.64 -20.98
C GLU A 79 -11.10 -2.90 -20.64
N ILE A 80 -11.33 -3.47 -19.46
CA ILE A 80 -10.70 -4.70 -18.97
C ILE A 80 -11.80 -5.73 -18.67
N ILE A 81 -11.63 -6.94 -19.20
CA ILE A 81 -12.50 -8.08 -18.94
C ILE A 81 -11.86 -9.06 -17.96
N VAL A 82 -12.67 -9.63 -17.08
CA VAL A 82 -12.26 -10.70 -16.17
C VAL A 82 -13.20 -11.90 -16.23
N PHE A 83 -12.67 -13.11 -16.09
CA PHE A 83 -13.48 -14.32 -16.05
C PHE A 83 -12.84 -15.44 -15.20
N PRO A 84 -13.58 -16.08 -14.28
CA PRO A 84 -15.01 -15.85 -13.96
C PRO A 84 -15.23 -14.63 -13.06
N ILE A 85 -16.44 -14.03 -13.09
CA ILE A 85 -16.80 -12.88 -12.23
C ILE A 85 -17.27 -13.29 -10.83
N ILE A 86 -17.64 -14.57 -10.64
CA ILE A 86 -17.92 -15.18 -9.35
C ILE A 86 -17.21 -16.53 -9.35
N LEU A 87 -16.52 -16.83 -8.26
CA LEU A 87 -15.85 -18.11 -8.08
C LEU A 87 -15.94 -18.59 -6.64
N GLU A 88 -15.94 -19.91 -6.50
CA GLU A 88 -15.84 -20.61 -5.23
C GLU A 88 -14.50 -21.34 -5.18
N LEU A 89 -13.86 -21.27 -4.02
CA LEU A 89 -12.58 -21.91 -3.72
C LEU A 89 -12.77 -22.76 -2.47
N LYS A 90 -12.77 -24.08 -2.65
CA LYS A 90 -12.72 -25.00 -1.52
C LYS A 90 -11.40 -24.87 -0.77
N VAL A 91 -11.37 -25.33 0.48
CA VAL A 91 -10.13 -25.41 1.26
C VAL A 91 -9.02 -26.12 0.46
N GLY A 92 -7.89 -25.45 0.28
CA GLY A 92 -6.73 -25.93 -0.48
C GLY A 92 -6.87 -25.85 -2.00
N GLU A 93 -8.04 -25.48 -2.54
CA GLU A 93 -8.29 -25.38 -3.97
C GLU A 93 -7.53 -24.21 -4.60
N THR A 94 -7.10 -24.41 -5.84
CA THR A 94 -6.50 -23.37 -6.68
C THR A 94 -7.36 -23.18 -7.93
N ARG A 95 -7.72 -21.93 -8.21
CA ARG A 95 -8.42 -21.53 -9.43
C ARG A 95 -7.68 -20.42 -10.13
N SER A 96 -7.96 -20.28 -11.42
CA SER A 96 -7.42 -19.19 -12.22
C SER A 96 -8.51 -18.20 -12.63
N LEU A 97 -8.20 -16.92 -12.48
CA LEU A 97 -8.96 -15.77 -12.97
C LEU A 97 -8.24 -15.21 -14.19
N ARG A 98 -8.92 -15.16 -15.33
CA ARG A 98 -8.40 -14.56 -16.56
C ARG A 98 -8.66 -13.06 -16.53
N VAL A 99 -7.67 -12.27 -16.93
CA VAL A 99 -7.76 -10.81 -17.09
C VAL A 99 -7.32 -10.47 -18.51
N GLY A 100 -8.01 -9.57 -19.21
CA GLY A 100 -7.60 -9.16 -20.55
C GLY A 100 -8.08 -7.76 -20.92
N SER A 101 -7.40 -7.16 -21.90
CA SER A 101 -7.79 -5.87 -22.46
C SER A 101 -8.82 -6.02 -23.57
N LEU A 102 -9.83 -5.15 -23.60
CA LEU A 102 -10.77 -4.97 -24.70
C LEU A 102 -10.44 -3.75 -25.57
N VAL A 103 -9.47 -2.94 -25.16
CA VAL A 103 -9.03 -1.74 -25.87
C VAL A 103 -7.61 -1.90 -26.43
N PRO A 104 -7.26 -1.18 -27.51
CA PRO A 104 -5.90 -1.16 -28.01
C PRO A 104 -4.94 -0.46 -27.05
N PHE A 105 -3.66 -0.80 -27.18
CA PHE A 105 -2.56 -0.17 -26.45
C PHE A 105 -2.25 1.20 -27.03
N GLY A 106 -2.09 2.19 -26.16
CA GLY A 106 -1.90 3.59 -26.52
C GLY A 106 -0.49 4.13 -26.22
N PRO A 107 -0.28 5.44 -26.33
CA PRO A 107 1.01 6.08 -26.04
C PRO A 107 1.27 6.28 -24.54
N ILE A 108 0.25 6.15 -23.68
CA ILE A 108 0.33 6.31 -22.23
C ILE A 108 -0.29 5.08 -21.58
N GLU A 109 0.31 4.62 -20.48
CA GLU A 109 -0.21 3.54 -19.67
C GLU A 109 -1.63 3.84 -19.16
N LYS A 110 -2.51 2.84 -19.20
CA LYS A 110 -3.80 2.90 -18.49
C LYS A 110 -3.75 2.01 -17.27
N THR A 111 -4.34 2.47 -16.16
CA THR A 111 -4.31 1.72 -14.90
C THR A 111 -5.72 1.36 -14.41
N TYR A 112 -5.82 0.17 -13.84
CA TYR A 112 -7.07 -0.42 -13.38
C TYR A 112 -6.83 -1.17 -12.07
N ARG A 113 -7.93 -1.53 -11.41
CA ARG A 113 -7.92 -2.45 -10.28
C ARG A 113 -8.95 -3.55 -10.46
N VAL A 114 -8.50 -4.79 -10.34
CA VAL A 114 -9.36 -5.96 -10.18
C VAL A 114 -9.60 -6.16 -8.69
N PHE A 115 -10.85 -6.05 -8.25
CA PHE A 115 -11.22 -6.32 -6.88
C PHE A 115 -11.74 -7.73 -6.73
N LEU A 116 -11.19 -8.46 -5.76
CA LEU A 116 -11.71 -9.72 -5.24
C LEU A 116 -12.39 -9.43 -3.91
N GLU A 117 -13.71 -9.55 -3.87
CA GLU A 117 -14.51 -9.31 -2.67
C GLU A 117 -15.10 -10.63 -2.17
N GLU A 118 -14.77 -11.00 -0.95
CA GLU A 118 -15.29 -12.21 -0.29
C GLU A 118 -16.79 -12.05 -0.04
N LEU A 119 -17.56 -13.01 -0.52
CA LEU A 119 -18.99 -13.09 -0.30
C LEU A 119 -19.27 -13.86 1.01
N PRO A 120 -20.32 -13.47 1.77
CA PRO A 120 -20.77 -14.26 2.90
C PRO A 120 -21.08 -15.71 2.50
N ALA A 121 -20.80 -16.63 3.42
CA ALA A 121 -21.19 -18.03 3.25
C ALA A 121 -22.71 -18.12 3.10
N ALA A 122 -23.18 -18.95 2.16
CA ALA A 122 -24.59 -19.30 2.07
C ALA A 122 -24.94 -20.15 3.30
N GLU A 123 -25.59 -19.53 4.28
CA GLU A 123 -26.30 -20.18 5.40
C GLU A 123 -25.47 -21.14 6.28
N LYS A 124 -24.99 -20.62 7.42
CA LYS A 124 -24.98 -21.39 8.67
C LYS A 124 -25.79 -20.58 9.70
N PRO A 125 -26.83 -21.16 10.33
CA PRO A 125 -27.49 -20.51 11.46
C PRO A 125 -26.44 -20.33 12.56
N GLN A 126 -25.95 -19.10 12.76
CA GLN A 126 -24.96 -18.84 13.79
C GLN A 126 -25.64 -18.80 15.15
N VAL A 127 -25.31 -19.78 15.99
CA VAL A 127 -25.76 -19.89 17.40
C VAL A 127 -25.00 -18.91 18.33
N ARG A 128 -24.10 -18.07 17.81
CA ARG A 128 -23.42 -17.00 18.59
C ARG A 128 -23.11 -15.78 17.72
N SER A 129 -23.14 -14.61 18.34
CA SER A 129 -22.72 -13.33 17.76
C SER A 129 -21.21 -13.31 17.48
N THR A 130 -20.79 -13.88 16.34
CA THR A 130 -19.40 -13.80 15.88
C THR A 130 -19.27 -12.71 14.82
N VAL A 131 -18.39 -11.74 15.05
CA VAL A 131 -18.00 -10.76 14.05
C VAL A 131 -17.17 -11.46 12.97
N ARG A 132 -17.62 -11.40 11.72
CA ARG A 132 -16.88 -11.88 10.55
C ARG A 132 -16.34 -10.69 9.76
N VAL A 133 -15.04 -10.69 9.51
CA VAL A 133 -14.39 -9.72 8.62
C VAL A 133 -14.39 -10.33 7.22
N LEU A 134 -14.89 -9.60 6.22
CA LEU A 134 -14.84 -10.00 4.82
C LEU A 134 -13.64 -9.34 4.15
N THR A 135 -12.94 -10.12 3.33
CA THR A 135 -11.73 -9.66 2.64
C THR A 135 -12.10 -8.97 1.33
N ARG A 136 -11.52 -7.78 1.08
CA ARG A 136 -11.55 -7.13 -0.24
C ARG A 136 -10.13 -6.79 -0.67
N VAL A 137 -9.64 -7.46 -1.70
CA VAL A 137 -8.29 -7.24 -2.25
C VAL A 137 -8.38 -6.53 -3.59
N GLY A 138 -7.63 -5.43 -3.77
CA GLY A 138 -7.53 -4.72 -5.05
C GLY A 138 -6.18 -4.96 -5.71
N ILE A 139 -6.17 -5.74 -6.79
CA ILE A 139 -4.98 -6.09 -7.58
C ILE A 139 -4.81 -5.04 -8.70
N PRO A 140 -3.68 -4.33 -8.77
CA PRO A 140 -3.44 -3.38 -9.84
C PRO A 140 -3.24 -4.11 -11.18
N VAL A 141 -3.81 -3.54 -12.23
CA VAL A 141 -3.63 -3.99 -13.61
C VAL A 141 -3.15 -2.81 -14.43
N PHE A 142 -2.00 -2.98 -15.07
CA PHE A 142 -1.35 -1.97 -15.89
C PHE A 142 -1.41 -2.39 -17.35
N LEU A 143 -2.03 -1.55 -18.17
CA LEU A 143 -2.07 -1.69 -19.62
C LEU A 143 -0.94 -0.84 -20.19
N ALA A 144 0.19 -1.46 -20.49
CA ALA A 144 1.43 -0.78 -20.86
C ALA A 144 1.27 0.08 -22.12
N PRO A 145 2.01 1.20 -22.26
CA PRO A 145 2.05 1.92 -23.52
C PRO A 145 2.78 1.10 -24.60
N VAL A 146 2.57 1.44 -25.87
CA VAL A 146 3.29 0.81 -26.99
C VAL A 146 4.81 1.01 -26.92
N LYS A 147 5.25 2.08 -26.25
CA LYS A 147 6.66 2.37 -25.96
C LYS A 147 6.75 3.02 -24.59
N SER A 148 7.46 2.38 -23.67
CA SER A 148 7.68 2.91 -22.33
C SER A 148 8.72 4.04 -22.34
N LEU A 149 8.42 5.09 -21.58
CA LEU A 149 9.27 6.23 -21.27
C LEU A 149 9.14 6.51 -19.78
N GLU A 150 10.21 6.25 -19.05
CA GLU A 150 10.32 6.57 -17.63
C GLU A 150 11.03 7.91 -17.49
N ASP A 151 10.36 8.87 -16.87
CA ASP A 151 10.93 10.17 -16.55
C ASP A 151 10.24 10.71 -15.30
N HIS A 152 10.99 11.31 -14.39
CA HIS A 152 10.47 11.78 -13.11
C HIS A 152 11.35 12.88 -12.54
N LYS A 153 10.72 13.72 -11.73
CA LYS A 153 11.35 14.90 -11.12
C LYS A 153 10.87 15.05 -9.70
N LEU A 154 11.75 15.57 -8.85
CA LEU A 154 11.35 16.08 -7.55
C LEU A 154 11.16 17.60 -7.66
N SER A 155 10.16 18.14 -6.97
CA SER A 155 10.14 19.58 -6.71
C SER A 155 11.28 19.95 -5.76
N ALA A 156 11.65 21.23 -5.72
CA ALA A 156 12.42 21.74 -4.61
C ALA A 156 11.73 21.40 -3.28
N LEU A 157 12.52 20.98 -2.29
CA LEU A 157 12.04 20.75 -0.94
C LEU A 157 11.59 22.08 -0.33
N SER A 158 10.38 22.09 0.24
CA SER A 158 9.77 23.29 0.83
C SER A 158 9.47 23.07 2.31
N LEU A 159 9.46 24.15 3.08
CA LEU A 159 9.07 24.16 4.50
C LEU A 159 7.78 24.95 4.70
N GLY A 160 6.96 24.50 5.65
CA GLY A 160 5.77 25.23 6.09
C GLY A 160 4.95 24.43 7.10
N GLY A 161 4.26 25.12 8.00
CA GLY A 161 3.30 24.49 8.93
C GLY A 161 3.91 23.48 9.90
N GLY A 162 5.23 23.54 10.15
CA GLY A 162 5.95 22.57 11.00
C GLY A 162 6.39 21.28 10.28
N GLY A 163 6.27 21.23 8.96
CA GLY A 163 6.70 20.10 8.14
C GLY A 163 7.57 20.54 6.95
N ALA A 164 8.14 19.54 6.28
CA ALA A 164 8.77 19.69 4.99
C ALA A 164 7.94 18.94 3.93
N ALA A 165 7.83 19.51 2.74
CA ALA A 165 7.04 18.96 1.65
C ALA A 165 7.85 18.86 0.36
N VAL A 166 7.70 17.72 -0.33
CA VAL A 166 8.25 17.46 -1.66
C VAL A 166 7.16 16.88 -2.55
N ASP A 167 7.10 17.33 -3.80
CA ASP A 167 6.27 16.74 -4.84
C ASP A 167 7.11 15.82 -5.71
N VAL A 168 6.71 14.54 -5.78
CA VAL A 168 7.25 13.58 -6.76
C VAL A 168 6.40 13.68 -8.01
N GLN A 169 6.99 14.09 -9.12
CA GLN A 169 6.34 14.24 -10.41
C GLN A 169 6.78 13.13 -11.35
N ASN A 170 5.82 12.46 -11.98
CA ASN A 170 6.08 11.50 -13.03
C ASN A 170 5.81 12.16 -14.39
N THR A 171 6.88 12.52 -15.10
CA THR A 171 6.81 13.12 -16.44
C THR A 171 6.88 12.09 -17.56
N GLY A 172 7.04 10.81 -17.20
CA GLY A 172 6.98 9.66 -18.10
C GLY A 172 5.54 9.23 -18.44
N ASN A 173 5.46 8.18 -19.26
CA ASN A 173 4.19 7.63 -19.73
C ASN A 173 3.81 6.27 -19.13
N VAL A 174 4.59 5.81 -18.14
CA VAL A 174 4.32 4.65 -17.28
C VAL A 174 4.34 5.11 -15.83
N HIS A 175 3.60 4.45 -14.94
CA HIS A 175 3.64 4.79 -13.52
C HIS A 175 5.04 4.66 -12.92
N LEU A 176 5.30 5.47 -11.89
CA LEU A 176 6.44 5.33 -10.99
C LEU A 176 5.96 4.69 -9.69
N ARG A 177 6.68 3.67 -9.20
CA ARG A 177 6.42 3.10 -7.87
C ARG A 177 7.45 3.61 -6.88
N VAL A 178 6.98 4.42 -5.93
CA VAL A 178 7.79 4.88 -4.80
C VAL A 178 7.67 3.86 -3.68
N ASP A 179 8.80 3.42 -3.13
CA ASP A 179 8.86 2.52 -1.98
C ASP A 179 8.82 3.29 -0.67
N SER A 180 9.62 4.36 -0.58
CA SER A 180 9.71 5.19 0.62
C SER A 180 10.16 6.61 0.31
N VAL A 181 9.70 7.53 1.14
CA VAL A 181 10.19 8.92 1.17
C VAL A 181 10.77 9.16 2.55
N ARG A 182 12.05 9.52 2.61
CA ARG A 182 12.78 9.75 3.86
C ARG A 182 13.19 11.21 3.95
N LEU A 183 12.91 11.83 5.09
CA LEU A 183 13.40 13.17 5.44
C LEU A 183 14.46 13.04 6.54
N GLU A 184 15.65 13.54 6.26
CA GLU A 184 16.74 13.63 7.23
C GLU A 184 17.09 15.10 7.51
N GLY A 185 17.25 15.44 8.79
CA GLY A 185 17.68 16.76 9.22
C GLY A 185 19.07 16.70 9.85
N PHE A 186 19.93 17.63 9.47
CA PHE A 186 21.32 17.69 9.91
C PHE A 186 21.63 19.01 10.59
N ALA A 187 22.44 18.96 11.65
CA ALA A 187 22.99 20.14 12.30
C ALA A 187 24.15 20.74 11.50
N GLN A 188 24.67 21.86 11.99
CA GLN A 188 25.97 22.36 11.54
C GLN A 188 27.06 21.30 11.79
N GLY A 189 27.93 21.07 10.82
CA GLY A 189 28.96 20.02 10.90
C GLY A 189 28.50 18.62 10.49
N GLY A 190 27.23 18.44 10.11
CA GLY A 190 26.74 17.21 9.48
C GLY A 190 26.22 16.13 10.44
N GLU A 191 26.10 16.41 11.74
CA GLU A 191 25.45 15.51 12.68
C GLU A 191 23.97 15.31 12.31
N LYS A 192 23.51 14.06 12.17
CA LYS A 192 22.10 13.76 11.91
C LYS A 192 21.28 13.97 13.19
N LEU A 193 20.34 14.91 13.14
CA LEU A 193 19.45 15.23 14.25
C LEU A 193 18.20 14.35 14.26
N PHE A 194 17.65 14.02 13.09
CA PHE A 194 16.48 13.16 12.98
C PHE A 194 16.38 12.48 11.62
N GLU A 195 15.53 11.45 11.58
CA GLU A 195 15.06 10.80 10.37
C GLU A 195 13.56 10.53 10.50
N LYS A 196 12.79 10.85 9.45
CA LYS A 196 11.37 10.52 9.32
C LYS A 196 11.16 9.81 8.00
N GLN A 197 10.23 8.87 7.96
CA GLN A 197 9.93 8.11 6.77
C GLN A 197 8.42 8.04 6.55
N ALA A 198 7.99 8.31 5.33
CA ALA A 198 6.66 8.05 4.83
C ALA A 198 6.69 6.82 3.91
N GLN A 199 5.60 6.04 3.93
CA GLN A 199 5.42 4.95 2.98
C GLN A 199 5.21 5.54 1.57
N GLY A 200 5.92 4.98 0.59
CA GLY A 200 5.75 5.35 -0.80
C GLY A 200 4.44 4.84 -1.39
N TRP A 201 4.05 5.45 -2.51
CA TRP A 201 2.89 5.05 -3.27
C TRP A 201 3.18 5.08 -4.77
N TYR A 202 2.20 4.69 -5.56
CA TYR A 202 2.26 4.92 -7.00
C TYR A 202 2.19 6.43 -7.30
N VAL A 203 2.82 6.82 -8.41
CA VAL A 203 2.62 8.10 -9.08
C VAL A 203 2.33 7.76 -10.54
N LEU A 204 1.06 7.84 -10.93
CA LEU A 204 0.62 7.43 -12.26
C LEU A 204 1.27 8.27 -13.37
N ALA A 205 1.24 7.79 -14.61
CA ALA A 205 1.80 8.48 -15.76
C ALA A 205 1.26 9.92 -15.88
N GLY A 206 2.16 10.90 -16.01
CA GLY A 206 1.82 12.33 -16.03
C GLY A 206 1.32 12.91 -14.68
N GLY A 207 1.23 12.08 -13.64
CA GLY A 207 0.74 12.46 -12.33
C GLY A 207 1.81 13.03 -11.41
N HIS A 208 1.39 13.48 -10.24
CA HIS A 208 2.28 13.88 -9.16
C HIS A 208 1.71 13.47 -7.80
N ARG A 209 2.58 13.33 -6.82
CA ARG A 209 2.18 13.05 -5.44
C ARG A 209 3.00 13.87 -4.46
N ARG A 210 2.29 14.62 -3.61
CA ARG A 210 2.87 15.39 -2.52
C ARG A 210 3.13 14.50 -1.32
N TYR A 211 4.33 14.59 -0.77
CA TYR A 211 4.71 13.98 0.50
C TYR A 211 5.02 15.07 1.50
N GLU A 212 4.36 15.02 2.66
CA GLU A 212 4.59 15.92 3.77
C GLU A 212 5.12 15.11 4.95
N LEU A 213 6.28 15.50 5.46
CA LEU A 213 6.92 14.86 6.60
C LEU A 213 7.17 15.89 7.69
N GLU A 214 6.83 15.53 8.93
CA GLU A 214 6.99 16.42 10.07
C GLU A 214 8.47 16.69 10.38
N VAL A 215 8.77 17.94 10.71
CA VAL A 215 10.07 18.31 11.28
C VAL A 215 9.93 18.36 12.81
N PRO A 216 10.67 17.53 13.57
CA PRO A 216 10.56 17.52 15.03
C PRO A 216 10.85 18.91 15.64
N LYS A 217 9.93 19.41 16.48
CA LYS A 217 10.00 20.76 17.05
C LYS A 217 11.26 21.01 17.88
N ASP A 218 11.75 19.98 18.57
CA ASP A 218 12.95 19.98 19.42
C ASP A 218 14.26 20.05 18.62
N ALA A 219 14.27 19.49 17.39
CA ALA A 219 15.41 19.55 16.48
C ALA A 219 15.37 20.77 15.55
N CYS A 220 14.17 21.25 15.22
CA CYS A 220 13.88 22.19 14.14
C CYS A 220 14.75 23.47 14.15
N ALA A 221 15.01 24.09 15.30
CA ALA A 221 15.87 25.29 15.40
C ALA A 221 17.37 25.01 15.13
N LYS A 222 17.81 23.75 15.30
CA LYS A 222 19.21 23.32 15.14
C LYS A 222 19.51 22.79 13.74
N VAL A 223 18.47 22.45 12.96
CA VAL A 223 18.62 21.98 11.59
C VAL A 223 19.29 23.07 10.75
N ARG A 224 20.30 22.70 9.97
CA ARG A 224 20.98 23.58 9.00
C ARG A 224 20.87 23.06 7.58
N ARG A 225 20.53 21.79 7.42
CA ARG A 225 20.30 21.16 6.13
C ARG A 225 19.26 20.07 6.29
N LEU A 226 18.29 20.06 5.39
CA LEU A 226 17.37 18.96 5.19
C LEU A 226 17.74 18.23 3.91
N VAL A 227 17.53 16.92 3.89
CA VAL A 227 17.63 16.12 2.68
C VAL A 227 16.40 15.24 2.63
N VAL A 228 15.62 15.36 1.56
CA VAL A 228 14.60 14.37 1.25
C VAL A 228 15.19 13.36 0.26
N SER A 229 14.99 12.07 0.53
CA SER A 229 15.37 10.96 -0.33
C SER A 229 14.13 10.18 -0.72
N VAL A 230 13.90 9.99 -2.01
CA VAL A 230 12.79 9.21 -2.57
C VAL A 230 13.38 7.95 -3.18
N LYS A 231 13.08 6.79 -2.58
CA LYS A 231 13.50 5.48 -3.08
C LYS A 231 12.37 4.86 -3.91
N THR A 232 12.72 4.37 -5.10
CA THR A 232 11.81 3.66 -6.01
C THR A 232 11.95 2.14 -5.88
N ASP A 233 10.98 1.41 -6.42
CA ASP A 233 10.99 -0.07 -6.52
C ASP A 233 12.16 -0.62 -7.36
N LYS A 234 12.77 0.23 -8.18
CA LYS A 234 13.97 -0.07 -8.98
C LYS A 234 15.27 0.27 -8.27
N GLU A 235 15.23 0.48 -6.96
CA GLU A 235 16.38 0.87 -6.12
C GLU A 235 17.01 2.23 -6.48
N GLN A 236 16.41 3.00 -7.39
CA GLN A 236 16.85 4.37 -7.68
C GLN A 236 16.47 5.28 -6.51
N VAL A 237 17.42 6.14 -6.10
CA VAL A 237 17.22 7.14 -5.05
C VAL A 237 17.38 8.54 -5.64
N LEU A 238 16.32 9.33 -5.55
CA LEU A 238 16.30 10.74 -5.89
C LEU A 238 16.46 11.56 -4.63
N GLN A 239 17.20 12.66 -4.66
CA GLN A 239 17.44 13.47 -3.49
C GLN A 239 17.27 14.96 -3.78
N GLU A 240 16.62 15.66 -2.86
CA GLU A 240 16.52 17.12 -2.87
C GLU A 240 16.99 17.69 -1.54
N PRO A 241 18.15 18.37 -1.51
CA PRO A 241 18.63 19.06 -0.33
C PRO A 241 17.97 20.45 -0.18
N LEU A 242 17.83 20.90 1.06
CA LEU A 242 17.44 22.27 1.39
C LEU A 242 18.30 22.80 2.54
N ASP A 243 19.05 23.87 2.27
CA ASP A 243 19.81 24.57 3.31
C ASP A 243 18.87 25.47 4.13
N THR A 244 19.02 25.41 5.44
CA THR A 244 18.16 26.09 6.43
C THR A 244 19.03 26.86 7.42
N PRO A 245 19.76 27.91 6.99
CA PRO A 245 20.76 28.58 7.82
C PRO A 245 20.18 29.16 9.12
N GLY A 246 18.91 29.57 9.13
CA GLY A 246 18.21 30.05 10.31
C GLY A 246 17.62 28.95 11.20
N GLY A 247 17.62 27.68 10.79
CA GLY A 247 16.75 26.65 11.35
C GLY A 247 15.56 26.36 10.46
N ALA A 248 14.99 25.17 10.61
CA ALA A 248 13.80 24.73 9.85
C ALA A 248 12.47 25.29 10.41
N CYS A 249 12.53 26.13 11.47
CA CYS A 249 11.36 26.68 12.15
C CYS A 249 10.94 28.08 11.67
N HIS A 250 11.75 28.70 10.81
CA HIS A 250 11.63 30.13 10.47
C HIS A 250 10.76 30.41 9.23
N THR A 251 9.79 29.54 8.92
CA THR A 251 8.90 29.67 7.76
C THR A 251 7.47 29.27 8.10
#